data_AF-A0A7X9FFN2-F1
#
_entry.id   AF-A0A7X9FFN2-F1
#
_cell.length_a   1.000
_cell.length_b   1.000
_cell.length_c   1.000
_cell.angle_alpha   90.00
_cell.angle_beta   90.00
_cell.angle_gamma   90.00
#
_symmetry.space_group_name_H-M   'P 1'
#
loop_
_entity.id
_entity.type
_entity.pdbx_description
1 polymer ?
#
loop_
_entity_poly.entity_id
_entity_poly.type
_entity_poly.pdbx_seq_one_letter_code
_entity_poly.pdbx_strand_id
1 'polypeptide(L)'
;QLLDGAETIALPGGYTVVAPKKGKTVDETYAAFSGSGEATGAGLTVKQRVEIRRRQIPPEGYAGFRQAINEAKTYAGTLFRAEKGATR
;
A
#
# COMPACT_ATOMS: atom_id res chain seq x y z
N GLN A 1 13.50 0.30 -11.68
CA GLN A 1 12.30 -0.56 -11.88
C GLN A 1 11.18 0.04 -11.08
N LEU A 2 10.00 0.17 -11.67
CA LEU A 2 8.81 0.72 -11.02
C LEU A 2 7.76 -0.38 -10.99
N LEU A 3 7.16 -0.58 -9.81
CA LEU A 3 5.91 -1.31 -9.65
C LEU A 3 4.86 -0.28 -9.21
N ASP A 4 3.86 -0.07 -10.03
CA ASP A 4 2.73 0.82 -9.73
C ASP A 4 1.45 0.01 -9.93
N GLY A 5 0.69 -0.18 -8.85
CA GLY A 5 -0.48 -1.03 -8.81
C GLY A 5 -1.63 -0.32 -8.14
N ALA A 6 -2.79 -0.34 -8.80
CA ALA A 6 -4.04 0.12 -8.25
C ALA A 6 -5.11 -0.96 -8.49
N GLU A 7 -5.86 -1.29 -7.45
CA GLU A 7 -6.96 -2.24 -7.51
C GLU A 7 -8.16 -1.67 -6.77
N THR A 8 -9.34 -1.79 -7.37
CA THR A 8 -10.60 -1.44 -6.72
C THR A 8 -11.40 -2.70 -6.48
N ILE A 9 -11.66 -3.00 -5.22
CA ILE A 9 -12.43 -4.13 -4.76
C ILE A 9 -13.86 -3.64 -4.50
N ALA A 10 -14.81 -4.11 -5.31
CA ALA A 10 -16.23 -3.83 -5.11
C ALA A 10 -16.70 -4.47 -3.81
N LEU A 11 -17.34 -3.68 -2.94
CA LEU A 11 -17.91 -4.17 -1.69
C LEU A 11 -19.39 -4.55 -1.91
N PRO A 12 -19.88 -5.59 -1.23
CA PRO A 12 -21.31 -5.88 -1.20
C PRO A 12 -22.11 -4.67 -0.67
N GLY A 13 -23.36 -4.53 -1.12
CA GLY A 13 -24.22 -3.42 -0.71
C GLY A 13 -24.36 -3.30 0.80
N GLY A 14 -24.21 -2.07 1.32
CA GLY A 14 -24.26 -1.79 2.76
C GLY A 14 -22.99 -2.16 3.54
N TYR A 15 -21.89 -2.52 2.89
CA TYR A 15 -20.59 -2.71 3.55
C TYR A 15 -19.67 -1.50 3.38
N THR A 16 -18.95 -1.16 4.43
CA THR A 16 -17.93 -0.10 4.45
C THR A 16 -16.65 -0.62 5.11
N VAL A 17 -15.49 -0.12 4.68
CA VAL A 17 -14.21 -0.50 5.31
C VAL A 17 -14.04 0.28 6.60
N VAL A 18 -13.84 -0.46 7.69
CA VAL A 18 -13.60 0.09 9.02
C VAL A 18 -12.14 0.51 9.09
N ALA A 19 -11.90 1.79 8.85
CA ALA A 19 -10.59 2.44 8.79
C ALA A 19 -9.71 1.97 7.60
N PRO A 20 -9.69 2.73 6.49
CA PRO A 20 -8.72 2.51 5.42
C PRO A 20 -7.29 2.65 5.94
N LYS A 21 -6.46 1.63 5.71
CA LYS A 21 -5.06 1.60 6.15
C LYS A 21 -4.14 2.24 5.11
N LYS A 22 -3.18 3.02 5.61
CA LYS A 22 -2.06 3.55 4.82
C LYS A 22 -0.77 2.86 5.25
N GLY A 23 0.06 2.49 4.28
CA GLY A 23 1.41 2.02 4.55
C GLY A 23 2.31 3.18 5.00
N LYS A 24 3.41 2.87 5.67
CA LYS A 24 4.41 3.89 5.98
C LYS A 24 5.10 4.31 4.69
N THR A 25 5.05 5.60 4.35
CA THR A 25 5.83 6.10 3.22
C THR A 25 7.31 6.03 3.57
N VAL A 26 8.10 5.47 2.66
CA VAL A 26 9.57 5.39 2.76
C VAL A 26 10.15 6.02 1.50
N ASP A 27 11.02 7.00 1.64
CA ASP A 27 11.75 7.60 0.52
C ASP A 27 13.23 7.61 0.87
N GLU A 28 13.96 6.64 0.31
CA GLU A 28 15.38 6.42 0.55
C GLU A 28 16.13 6.59 -0.77
N THR A 29 17.44 6.85 -0.69
CA THR A 29 18.28 7.15 -1.85
C THR A 29 18.08 6.19 -3.03
N TYR A 30 17.96 4.88 -2.75
CA TYR A 30 17.90 3.84 -3.79
C TYR A 30 16.53 3.17 -3.97
N ALA A 31 15.59 3.43 -3.07
CA ALA A 31 14.23 2.90 -3.20
C ALA A 31 13.21 3.75 -2.47
N ALA A 32 12.00 3.79 -3.01
CA ALA A 32 10.87 4.44 -2.36
C ALA A 32 9.64 3.52 -2.36
N PHE A 33 8.82 3.66 -1.34
CA PHE A 33 7.54 2.98 -1.20
C PHE A 33 6.45 3.94 -0.72
N SER A 34 5.27 3.83 -1.33
CA SER A 34 4.02 4.38 -0.80
C SER A 34 2.87 3.40 -1.01
N GLY A 35 1.98 3.32 -0.01
CA GLY A 35 0.80 2.45 -0.05
C GLY A 35 -0.40 3.14 0.61
N SER A 36 -1.55 3.11 -0.03
CA SER A 36 -2.77 3.73 0.50
C SER A 36 -4.02 2.93 0.13
N GLY A 37 -4.85 2.65 1.13
CA GLY A 37 -6.22 2.20 0.93
C GLY A 37 -7.18 3.37 1.13
N GLU A 38 -8.28 3.40 0.37
CA GLU A 38 -9.35 4.39 0.49
C GLU A 38 -10.70 3.74 0.23
N ALA A 39 -11.66 3.93 1.15
CA ALA A 39 -13.03 3.53 0.92
C ALA A 39 -13.75 4.60 0.10
N THR A 40 -14.30 4.21 -1.04
CA THR A 40 -15.07 5.06 -1.96
C THR A 40 -16.49 4.54 -2.08
N GLY A 41 -17.40 5.29 -2.69
CA GLY A 41 -18.75 4.82 -2.99
C GLY A 41 -18.80 3.58 -3.90
N ALA A 42 -17.72 3.29 -4.63
CA ALA A 42 -17.58 2.11 -5.49
C ALA A 42 -16.96 0.89 -4.79
N GLY A 43 -16.50 1.04 -3.54
CA GLY A 43 -15.79 -0.01 -2.80
C GLY A 43 -14.42 0.47 -2.28
N LEU A 44 -13.51 -0.47 -2.01
CA LEU A 44 -12.17 -0.19 -1.49
C LEU A 44 -11.17 -0.06 -2.65
N THR A 45 -10.53 1.10 -2.78
CA THR A 45 -9.40 1.26 -3.69
C THR A 45 -8.09 1.12 -2.91
N VAL A 46 -7.23 0.19 -3.33
CA VAL A 46 -5.88 -0.03 -2.80
C VAL A 46 -4.88 0.41 -3.85
N LYS A 47 -3.91 1.23 -3.45
CA LYS A 47 -2.81 1.69 -4.31
C LYS A 47 -1.48 1.35 -3.66
N GLN A 48 -0.54 0.88 -4.46
CA GLN A 48 0.84 0.61 -4.06
C GLN A 48 1.80 1.11 -5.13
N ARG A 49 2.88 1.74 -4.69
CA ARG A 49 3.97 2.18 -5.56
C ARG A 49 5.30 1.83 -4.92
N VAL A 50 6.11 1.06 -5.64
CA VAL A 50 7.48 0.70 -5.25
C VAL A 50 8.42 1.12 -6.37
N GLU A 51 9.37 1.98 -6.04
CA GLU A 51 10.40 2.43 -6.97
C GLU A 51 11.76 1.91 -6.52
N ILE A 52 12.45 1.19 -7.40
CA ILE A 52 13.83 0.75 -7.20
C ILE A 52 14.70 1.51 -8.20
N ARG A 53 15.51 2.44 -7.70
CA ARG A 53 16.31 3.36 -8.52
C ARG A 53 17.60 2.72 -9.03
N ARG A 54 18.09 1.67 -8.36
CA ARG A 54 19.32 0.95 -8.73
C ARG A 54 19.22 -0.56 -8.47
N ARG A 55 19.85 -1.39 -9.32
CA ARG A 55 19.87 -2.86 -9.17
C ARG A 55 20.99 -3.38 -8.24
N GLN A 56 22.10 -2.66 -8.20
CA GLN A 56 23.22 -2.93 -7.28
C GLN A 56 23.18 -1.88 -6.19
N ILE A 57 22.93 -2.30 -4.95
CA ILE A 57 22.82 -1.39 -3.81
C ILE A 57 24.12 -1.43 -3.04
N PRO A 58 24.83 -0.31 -2.89
CA PRO A 58 26.05 -0.28 -2.12
C PRO A 58 25.73 -0.42 -0.61
N PRO A 59 26.67 -0.92 0.22
CA PRO A 59 26.39 -1.30 1.61
C PRO A 59 25.74 -0.19 2.44
N GLU A 60 26.17 1.05 2.28
CA GLU A 60 25.66 2.23 2.98
C GLU A 60 24.19 2.53 2.68
N GLY A 61 23.70 2.13 1.50
CA GLY A 61 22.32 2.33 1.07
C GLY A 61 21.40 1.12 1.28
N TYR A 62 21.96 -0.02 1.69
CA TYR A 62 21.22 -1.28 1.74
C TYR A 62 20.15 -1.28 2.84
N ALA A 63 20.40 -0.61 3.97
CA ALA A 63 19.43 -0.51 5.06
C ALA A 63 18.15 0.21 4.61
N GLY A 64 18.27 1.38 3.98
CA GLY A 64 17.13 2.13 3.45
C GLY A 64 16.39 1.38 2.34
N PHE A 65 17.13 0.76 1.42
CA PHE A 65 16.55 -0.14 0.41
C PHE A 65 15.72 -1.25 1.05
N ARG A 66 16.28 -1.96 2.03
CA ARG A 66 15.61 -3.07 2.72
C ARG A 66 14.36 -2.58 3.46
N GLN A 67 14.39 -1.40 4.05
CA GLN A 67 13.23 -0.80 4.69
C GLN A 67 12.09 -0.59 3.70
N ALA A 68 12.34 0.01 2.53
CA ALA A 68 11.32 0.24 1.51
C ALA A 68 10.70 -1.09 1.01
N ILE A 69 11.53 -2.11 0.74
CA ILE A 69 11.04 -3.43 0.29
C ILE A 69 10.26 -4.17 1.38
N ASN A 70 10.73 -4.10 2.63
CA ASN A 70 10.02 -4.72 3.76
C ASN A 70 8.67 -4.05 3.98
N GLU A 71 8.60 -2.72 3.90
CA GLU A 71 7.35 -1.99 4.05
C GLU A 71 6.36 -2.34 2.93
N ALA A 72 6.84 -2.45 1.68
CA ALA A 72 6.01 -2.90 0.57
C ALA A 72 5.41 -4.30 0.80
N LYS A 73 6.23 -5.24 1.31
CA LYS A 73 5.77 -6.60 1.66
C LYS A 73 4.78 -6.60 2.82
N THR A 74 5.05 -5.81 3.85
CA THR A 74 4.15 -5.64 5.00
C THR A 74 2.81 -5.08 4.54
N TYR A 75 2.83 -4.04 3.69
CA TYR A 75 1.61 -3.44 3.17
C TYR A 75 0.81 -4.42 2.30
N ALA A 76 1.47 -5.25 1.48
CA ALA A 76 0.81 -6.29 0.70
C ALA A 76 0.07 -7.34 1.57
N GLY A 77 0.51 -7.55 2.82
CA GLY A 77 -0.17 -8.40 3.80
C GLY A 77 -1.28 -7.71 4.59
N THR A 78 -1.64 -6.46 4.24
CA THR A 78 -2.59 -5.67 5.01
C THR A 78 -4.01 -6.21 4.91
N LEU A 79 -4.59 -6.58 6.06
CA LEU A 79 -6.00 -6.90 6.17
C LEU A 79 -6.85 -5.62 6.24
N PHE A 80 -7.79 -5.48 5.30
CA PHE A 80 -8.85 -4.47 5.32
C PHE A 80 -10.15 -5.12 5.78
N ARG A 81 -10.68 -4.68 6.93
CA ARG A 81 -11.94 -5.21 7.47
C ARG A 81 -13.11 -4.40 6.91
N ALA A 82 -14.04 -5.10 6.27
CA ALA A 82 -15.32 -4.52 5.88
C ALA A 82 -16.40 -4.95 6.87
N GLU A 83 -17.24 -4.01 7.27
CA GLU A 83 -18.40 -4.26 8.12
C GLU A 83 -19.66 -3.74 7.47
N LYS A 84 -20.79 -4.37 7.79
CA LYS A 84 -22.09 -3.91 7.33
C LYS A 84 -22.42 -2.60 8.04
N GLY A 85 -22.25 -1.48 7.36
CA GLY A 85 -22.71 -0.18 7.81
C GLY A 85 -24.24 -0.15 7.73
N ALA A 86 -24.90 0.16 8.84
CA ALA A 86 -26.32 0.46 8.80
C ALA A 86 -26.54 1.61 7.81
N THR A 87 -27.26 1.34 6.73
CA THR A 87 -27.88 2.38 5.90
C THR A 87 -28.71 3.24 6.87
N ARG A 88 -28.30 4.49 7.07
CA ARG A 88 -29.12 5.47 7.77
C ARG A 88 -30.06 6.12 6.76
#